data_AF-A0A6C0BYP3-F1
#
_entry.id   AF-A0A6C0BYP3-F1
#
_cell.length_a   1.000
_cell.length_b   1.000
_cell.length_c   1.000
_cell.angle_alpha   90.00
_cell.angle_beta   90.00
_cell.angle_gamma   90.00
#
_symmetry.space_group_name_H-M   'P 1'
#
loop_
_entity.id
_entity.type
_entity.pdbx_description
1 polymer ?
#
loop_
_entity_poly.entity_id
_entity_poly.type
_entity_poly.pdbx_seq_one_letter_code
_entity_poly.pdbx_strand_id
1 'polypeptide(L)'
;MSIIKLLKKDLHTYVLAGLLALFIVFDIQVPYVVASLVDNLLGKVVVIISALYLLNYNPIIGSLGVIAAYLLIKRSENNNNILVEKFVPSEYKKEEEMQRYNSVPVSLEETVVKNQIPFSKNRKKIVKTSVKPIDTETRDAASV
;
A
#
# COMPACT_ATOMS: atom_id res chain seq x y z
N MET A 1 1.84 -35.54 41.61
CA MET A 1 0.80 -34.50 41.75
C MET A 1 0.31 -34.16 40.35
N SER A 2 -0.85 -34.69 39.95
CA SER A 2 -1.23 -34.82 38.53
C SER A 2 -1.40 -33.49 37.82
N ILE A 3 -0.77 -33.35 36.65
CA ILE A 3 -0.82 -32.21 35.72
C ILE A 3 -2.28 -31.77 35.45
N ILE A 4 -3.21 -32.73 35.48
CA ILE A 4 -4.66 -32.55 35.30
C ILE A 4 -5.29 -31.69 36.42
N LYS A 5 -4.79 -31.75 37.67
CA LYS A 5 -5.26 -30.90 38.77
C LYS A 5 -4.79 -29.45 38.62
N LEU A 6 -3.63 -29.22 38.00
CA LEU A 6 -3.10 -27.89 37.71
C LEU A 6 -3.90 -27.22 36.58
N LEU A 7 -4.25 -27.99 35.54
CA LEU A 7 -5.07 -27.52 34.42
C LEU A 7 -6.50 -27.11 34.82
N LYS A 8 -7.10 -27.80 35.80
CA LYS A 8 -8.44 -27.46 36.30
C LYS A 8 -8.50 -26.13 37.07
N LYS A 9 -7.37 -25.65 37.61
CA LYS A 9 -7.33 -24.42 38.42
C LYS A 9 -7.40 -23.16 37.55
N ASP A 10 -6.68 -23.16 36.44
CA ASP A 10 -6.54 -22.02 35.53
C ASP A 10 -7.09 -22.33 34.13
N LEU A 11 -8.18 -23.11 34.06
CA LEU A 11 -8.73 -23.62 32.82
C LEU A 11 -9.09 -22.49 31.83
N HIS A 12 -9.64 -21.38 32.34
CA HIS A 12 -9.99 -20.20 31.52
C HIS A 12 -8.79 -19.60 30.79
N THR A 13 -7.66 -19.53 31.49
CA THR A 13 -6.38 -18.98 31.03
C THR A 13 -5.82 -19.83 29.90
N TYR A 14 -5.82 -21.16 30.06
CA TYR A 14 -5.37 -22.09 29.02
C TYR A 14 -6.31 -22.19 27.83
N VAL A 15 -7.63 -22.10 28.05
CA VAL A 15 -8.61 -22.05 26.95
C VAL A 15 -8.41 -20.80 26.10
N LEU A 16 -8.22 -19.63 26.74
CA LEU A 16 -7.93 -18.39 26.02
C LEU A 16 -6.61 -18.46 25.25
N ALA A 17 -5.57 -19.04 25.86
CA ALA A 17 -4.29 -19.26 25.19
C ALA A 17 -4.44 -20.13 23.93
N GLY A 18 -5.21 -21.22 24.03
CA GLY A 18 -5.50 -22.10 22.90
C GLY A 18 -6.27 -21.40 21.79
N LEU A 19 -7.25 -20.56 22.15
CA LEU A 19 -8.04 -19.80 21.19
C LEU A 19 -7.18 -18.75 20.45
N LEU A 20 -6.30 -18.03 21.17
CA LEU A 20 -5.35 -17.10 20.57
C LEU A 20 -4.35 -17.82 19.66
N ALA A 21 -3.81 -18.97 20.09
CA ALA A 21 -2.92 -19.77 19.28
C ALA A 21 -3.61 -20.25 17.98
N LEU A 22 -4.86 -20.71 18.07
CA LEU A 22 -5.67 -21.08 16.91
C LEU A 22 -5.85 -19.88 15.98
N PHE A 23 -6.20 -18.71 16.50
CA PHE A 23 -6.34 -17.49 15.72
C PHE A 23 -5.05 -17.06 15.01
N ILE A 24 -3.89 -17.29 15.62
CA ILE A 24 -2.59 -16.97 15.02
C ILE A 24 -2.29 -17.94 13.86
N VAL A 25 -2.46 -19.25 14.09
CA VAL A 25 -2.12 -20.30 13.12
C VAL A 25 -3.07 -20.30 11.93
N PHE A 26 -4.37 -20.16 12.20
CA PHE A 26 -5.37 -20.12 11.15
C PHE A 26 -5.50 -18.70 10.62
N ASP A 27 -5.45 -18.55 9.29
CA ASP A 27 -5.73 -17.27 8.64
C ASP A 27 -7.24 -17.01 8.56
N ILE A 28 -7.85 -16.84 9.74
CA ILE A 28 -9.28 -16.61 9.87
C ILE A 28 -9.58 -15.21 9.37
N GLN A 29 -10.41 -15.13 8.33
CA GLN A 29 -10.92 -13.87 7.80
C GLN A 29 -11.75 -13.16 8.87
N VAL A 30 -11.34 -11.95 9.24
CA VAL A 30 -12.05 -11.13 10.22
C VAL A 30 -13.33 -10.61 9.57
N PRO A 31 -14.52 -10.84 10.15
CA PRO A 31 -15.78 -10.36 9.58
C PRO A 31 -15.80 -8.83 9.51
N TYR A 32 -16.45 -8.28 8.48
CA TYR A 32 -16.42 -6.85 8.16
C TYR A 32 -16.76 -5.93 9.35
N VAL A 33 -17.74 -6.32 10.18
CA VAL A 33 -18.15 -5.53 11.36
C VAL A 33 -17.02 -5.35 12.37
N VAL A 34 -16.26 -6.42 12.64
CA VAL A 34 -15.12 -6.39 13.57
C VAL A 34 -13.95 -5.65 12.94
N ALA A 35 -13.71 -5.86 11.64
CA ALA A 35 -12.66 -5.17 10.92
C ALA A 35 -12.88 -3.64 10.89
N SER A 36 -14.10 -3.20 10.59
CA SER A 36 -14.44 -1.77 10.58
C SER A 36 -14.26 -1.11 11.96
N LEU A 37 -14.53 -1.85 13.04
CA LEU A 37 -14.33 -1.36 14.41
C LEU A 37 -12.84 -1.22 14.77
N VAL A 38 -12.02 -2.19 14.35
CA VAL A 38 -10.58 -2.23 14.64
C VAL A 38 -9.79 -1.28 13.76
N ASP A 39 -10.21 -1.04 12.51
CA ASP A 39 -9.45 -0.21 11.57
C ASP A 39 -9.48 1.29 11.87
N ASN A 40 -10.21 1.72 12.89
CA ASN A 40 -10.15 3.10 13.36
C ASN A 40 -8.98 3.31 14.34
N LEU A 41 -8.43 4.53 14.42
CA LEU A 41 -7.32 4.86 15.33
C LEU A 41 -7.65 4.48 16.80
N LEU A 42 -8.86 4.80 17.23
CA LEU A 42 -9.39 4.41 18.56
C LEU A 42 -9.44 2.90 18.74
N GLY A 43 -9.88 2.15 17.72
CA GLY A 43 -9.97 0.69 17.74
C GLY A 43 -8.58 0.05 17.91
N LYS A 44 -7.59 0.50 17.12
CA LYS A 44 -6.20 0.04 17.21
C LYS A 44 -5.62 0.28 18.61
N VAL A 45 -5.84 1.47 19.18
CA VAL A 45 -5.38 1.80 20.54
C VAL A 45 -6.01 0.89 21.59
N VAL A 46 -7.33 0.65 21.52
CA VAL A 46 -8.03 -0.25 22.44
C VAL A 46 -7.48 -1.68 22.36
N VAL A 47 -7.24 -2.18 21.15
CA VAL A 47 -6.65 -3.52 20.93
C VAL A 47 -5.25 -3.60 21.55
N ILE A 48 -4.40 -2.58 21.36
CA ILE A 48 -3.06 -2.54 21.96
C ILE A 48 -3.14 -2.54 23.49
N ILE A 49 -4.01 -1.72 24.08
CA ILE A 49 -4.21 -1.67 25.53
C ILE A 49 -4.67 -3.03 26.06
N SER A 50 -5.59 -3.70 25.35
CA SER A 50 -6.06 -5.04 25.75
C SER A 50 -4.93 -6.08 25.73
N ALA A 51 -4.02 -6.01 24.75
CA ALA A 51 -2.85 -6.89 24.67
C ALA A 51 -1.86 -6.62 25.82
N LEU A 52 -1.64 -5.36 26.17
CA LEU A 52 -0.80 -4.98 27.31
C LEU A 52 -1.40 -5.46 28.64
N TYR A 53 -2.73 -5.41 28.79
CA TYR A 53 -3.43 -5.92 29.95
C TYR A 53 -3.23 -7.44 30.13
N LEU A 54 -3.31 -8.19 29.03
CA LEU A 54 -3.04 -9.64 29.03
C LEU A 54 -1.60 -9.98 29.44
N LEU A 55 -0.65 -9.11 29.09
CA LEU A 55 0.77 -9.27 29.45
C LEU A 55 1.03 -9.11 30.95
N ASN A 56 0.29 -8.23 31.61
CA ASN A 56 0.35 -8.09 33.07
C ASN A 56 -0.20 -9.34 33.78
N TYR A 57 -1.27 -9.95 33.25
CA TYR A 57 -1.90 -11.12 33.89
C TYR A 57 -1.06 -12.40 33.79
N ASN A 58 -0.59 -12.75 32.58
CA ASN A 58 0.27 -13.90 32.38
C ASN A 58 1.20 -13.65 31.19
N PRO A 59 2.54 -13.73 31.35
CA PRO A 59 3.47 -13.39 30.30
C PRO A 59 3.33 -14.26 29.05
N ILE A 60 2.94 -15.54 29.20
CA ILE A 60 2.73 -16.47 28.08
C ILE A 60 1.54 -16.01 27.22
N ILE A 61 0.40 -15.76 27.85
CA ILE A 61 -0.82 -15.32 27.14
C ILE A 61 -0.68 -13.89 26.63
N GLY A 62 0.01 -13.03 27.37
CA GLY A 62 0.36 -11.70 26.91
C GLY A 62 1.14 -11.71 25.61
N SER A 63 2.19 -12.53 25.53
CA SER A 63 2.99 -12.66 24.30
C SER A 63 2.16 -13.12 23.10
N LEU A 64 1.30 -14.13 23.29
CA LEU A 64 0.35 -14.59 22.27
C LEU A 64 -0.67 -13.49 21.94
N GLY A 65 -1.15 -12.75 22.93
CA GLY A 65 -2.09 -11.64 22.78
C GLY A 65 -1.52 -10.49 21.97
N VAL A 66 -0.24 -10.15 22.15
CA VAL A 66 0.45 -9.11 21.34
C VAL A 66 0.57 -9.56 19.87
N ILE A 67 0.94 -10.81 19.63
CA ILE A 67 1.02 -11.37 18.26
C ILE A 67 -0.37 -11.40 17.62
N ALA A 68 -1.39 -11.85 18.35
CA ALA A 68 -2.77 -11.88 17.90
C ALA A 68 -3.31 -10.47 17.62
N ALA A 69 -3.01 -9.49 18.46
CA ALA A 69 -3.37 -8.09 18.26
C ALA A 69 -2.77 -7.52 16.97
N TYR A 70 -1.48 -7.79 16.72
CA TYR A 70 -0.81 -7.39 15.49
C TYR A 70 -1.48 -8.04 14.26
N LEU A 71 -1.74 -9.34 14.31
CA LEU A 71 -2.40 -10.06 13.21
C LEU A 71 -3.84 -9.57 12.98
N LEU A 72 -4.58 -9.28 14.04
CA LEU A 72 -5.94 -8.75 13.96
C LEU A 72 -5.96 -7.40 13.23
N ILE A 73 -5.06 -6.47 13.59
CA ILE A 73 -4.95 -5.17 12.92
C ILE A 73 -4.56 -5.34 11.45
N LYS A 74 -3.55 -6.17 11.16
CA LYS A 74 -3.08 -6.41 9.79
C LYS A 74 -4.16 -7.04 8.90
N ARG A 75 -4.89 -8.04 9.41
CA ARG A 75 -6.02 -8.67 8.68
C ARG A 75 -7.18 -7.71 8.48
N SER A 76 -7.41 -6.82 9.44
CA SER A 76 -8.46 -5.80 9.37
C SER A 76 -8.20 -4.76 8.27
N GLU A 77 -6.96 -4.30 8.10
CA GLU A 77 -6.57 -3.35 7.05
C GLU A 77 -6.74 -3.94 5.65
N ASN A 78 -6.37 -5.22 5.48
CA ASN A 78 -6.40 -5.87 4.17
C ASN A 78 -7.83 -6.00 3.61
N ASN A 79 -8.84 -6.13 4.48
CA ASN A 79 -10.25 -6.18 4.06
C ASN A 79 -10.74 -4.90 3.38
N ASN A 80 -10.19 -3.73 3.75
CA ASN A 80 -10.57 -2.46 3.12
C ASN A 80 -9.92 -2.30 1.73
N ASN A 81 -8.75 -2.89 1.53
CA ASN A 81 -8.06 -2.89 0.23
C ASN A 81 -8.75 -3.77 -0.82
N ILE A 82 -9.63 -4.70 -0.43
CA ILE A 82 -10.43 -5.51 -1.36
C ILE A 82 -11.25 -4.64 -2.32
N LEU A 83 -11.74 -3.48 -1.84
CA LEU A 83 -12.47 -2.52 -2.68
C LEU A 83 -11.54 -1.88 -3.72
N VAL A 84 -10.34 -1.48 -3.32
CA VAL A 84 -9.34 -0.89 -4.22
C VAL A 84 -8.90 -1.93 -5.26
N GLU A 85 -8.62 -3.16 -4.86
CA GLU A 85 -8.25 -4.25 -5.77
C GLU A 85 -9.36 -4.58 -6.78
N LYS A 86 -10.63 -4.44 -6.38
CA LYS A 86 -11.77 -4.71 -7.25
C LYS A 86 -12.03 -3.61 -8.28
N PHE A 87 -11.74 -2.35 -7.95
CA PHE A 87 -12.07 -1.19 -8.79
C PHE A 87 -10.87 -0.54 -9.47
N VAL A 88 -9.64 -0.85 -9.05
CA VAL A 88 -8.41 -0.36 -9.70
C VAL A 88 -7.87 -1.45 -10.64
N PRO A 89 -7.86 -1.22 -11.97
CA PRO A 89 -7.28 -2.18 -12.90
C PRO A 89 -5.77 -2.30 -12.69
N SER A 90 -5.21 -3.48 -13.00
CA SER A 90 -3.75 -3.63 -13.02
C SER A 90 -3.13 -2.75 -14.09
N GLU A 91 -1.85 -2.39 -13.91
CA GLU A 91 -1.10 -1.60 -14.91
C GLU A 91 -1.13 -2.25 -16.29
N TYR A 92 -1.12 -3.59 -16.37
CA TYR A 92 -1.29 -4.32 -17.63
C TYR A 92 -2.64 -4.02 -18.31
N LYS A 93 -3.76 -4.06 -17.56
CA LYS A 93 -5.10 -3.76 -18.11
C LYS A 93 -5.21 -2.29 -18.52
N LYS A 94 -4.63 -1.38 -17.72
CA LYS A 94 -4.57 0.05 -18.02
C LYS A 94 -3.78 0.31 -19.30
N GLU A 95 -2.64 -0.35 -19.49
CA GLU A 95 -1.83 -0.24 -20.70
C GLU A 95 -2.58 -0.78 -21.92
N GLU A 96 -3.27 -1.92 -21.80
CA GLU A 96 -4.13 -2.45 -22.86
C GLU A 96 -5.22 -1.43 -23.24
N GLU A 97 -5.87 -0.81 -22.26
CA GLU A 97 -6.93 0.18 -22.48
C GLU A 97 -6.37 1.47 -23.10
N MET A 98 -5.19 1.92 -22.65
CA MET A 98 -4.49 3.06 -23.26
C MET A 98 -4.14 2.79 -24.72
N GLN A 99 -3.67 1.60 -25.07
CA GLN A 99 -3.38 1.23 -26.45
C GLN A 99 -4.65 1.17 -27.30
N ARG A 100 -5.78 0.70 -26.74
CA ARG A 100 -7.08 0.70 -27.42
C ARG A 100 -7.58 2.12 -27.70
N TYR A 101 -7.43 3.06 -26.77
CA TYR A 101 -7.86 4.45 -26.98
C TYR A 101 -6.88 5.26 -27.82
N ASN A 102 -5.59 4.92 -27.77
CA ASN A 102 -4.54 5.57 -28.55
C ASN A 102 -4.31 4.90 -29.92
N SER A 103 -5.23 4.04 -30.38
CA SER A 103 -5.20 3.52 -31.76
C SER A 103 -5.71 4.54 -32.79
N VAL A 104 -5.52 5.83 -32.51
CA VAL A 104 -5.89 6.91 -33.43
C VAL A 104 -4.89 6.97 -34.59
N PRO A 105 -5.34 7.25 -35.83
CA PRO A 105 -4.43 7.41 -36.95
C PRO A 105 -3.47 8.58 -36.69
N VAL A 106 -2.23 8.45 -37.16
CA VAL A 106 -1.17 9.46 -36.99
C VAL A 106 -1.67 10.81 -37.52
N SER A 107 -1.53 11.85 -36.69
CA SER A 107 -1.96 13.20 -37.06
C SER A 107 -1.03 13.84 -38.11
N LEU A 108 -1.52 14.88 -38.79
CA LEU A 108 -0.71 15.64 -39.76
C LEU A 108 0.46 16.33 -39.04
N GLU A 109 0.20 16.86 -37.85
CA GLU A 109 1.17 17.50 -36.98
C GLU A 109 2.26 16.52 -36.55
N GLU A 110 1.87 15.33 -36.11
CA GLU A 110 2.81 14.28 -35.71
C GLU A 110 3.65 13.79 -36.90
N THR A 111 3.07 13.72 -38.09
CA THR A 111 3.80 13.38 -39.32
C THR A 111 4.84 14.44 -39.66
N VAL A 112 4.47 15.72 -39.56
CA VAL A 112 5.40 16.85 -39.80
C VAL A 112 6.53 16.85 -38.76
N VAL A 113 6.22 16.64 -37.48
CA VAL A 113 7.20 16.58 -36.40
C VAL A 113 8.13 15.36 -36.56
N LYS A 114 7.60 14.19 -36.93
CA LYS A 114 8.38 12.98 -37.17
C LYS A 114 9.34 13.12 -38.36
N ASN A 115 8.92 13.87 -39.38
CA ASN A 115 9.74 14.19 -40.55
C ASN A 115 10.67 15.39 -40.31
N GLN A 116 10.60 16.03 -39.15
CA GLN A 116 11.52 17.09 -38.79
C GLN A 116 12.90 16.49 -38.51
N ILE A 117 13.93 17.05 -39.16
CA ILE A 117 15.32 16.66 -38.90
C ILE A 117 15.62 16.80 -37.40
N PRO A 118 16.26 15.79 -36.76
CA PRO A 118 16.59 15.88 -35.36
C PRO A 118 17.46 17.11 -35.12
N PHE A 119 17.15 17.86 -34.06
CA PHE A 119 17.97 18.98 -33.63
C PHE A 119 19.33 18.44 -33.14
N SER A 120 20.27 18.27 -34.08
CA SER A 120 21.62 17.85 -33.77
C SER A 120 22.31 18.92 -32.93
N LYS A 121 22.58 18.59 -31.65
CA LYS A 121 23.51 19.36 -30.78
C LYS A 121 24.92 19.48 -31.38
N ASN A 122 25.21 18.73 -32.45
CA ASN A 122 26.47 18.72 -33.19
C ASN A 122 26.41 19.42 -34.55
N ARG A 123 25.48 20.35 -34.81
CA ARG A 123 25.71 21.37 -35.85
C ARG A 123 26.75 22.39 -35.38
N LYS A 124 28.00 21.95 -35.25
CA LYS A 124 29.18 22.83 -35.25
C LYS A 124 29.42 23.39 -36.65
N LYS A 125 28.53 24.29 -37.06
CA LYS A 125 28.90 25.46 -37.86
C LYS A 125 27.82 26.51 -37.62
N ILE A 126 27.90 27.13 -36.44
CA ILE A 126 27.41 28.49 -36.29
C ILE A 126 28.20 29.28 -37.34
N VAL A 127 27.60 29.56 -38.49
CA VAL A 127 28.13 30.60 -39.36
C VAL A 127 28.20 31.82 -38.47
N LYS A 128 29.41 32.35 -38.26
CA LYS A 128 29.63 33.52 -37.42
C LYS A 128 29.02 34.72 -38.17
N THR A 129 27.71 34.86 -38.08
CA THR A 129 27.01 36.04 -38.57
C THR A 129 27.29 37.18 -37.60
N SER A 130 27.30 38.42 -38.08
CA SER A 130 27.45 39.60 -37.22
C SER A 130 26.18 39.89 -36.39
N VAL A 131 25.17 39.00 -36.46
CA VAL A 131 23.91 39.13 -35.74
C VAL A 131 24.02 38.36 -34.43
N LYS A 132 24.06 39.08 -33.31
CA LYS A 132 23.78 38.50 -31.99
C LYS A 132 22.27 38.26 -31.90
N PRO A 133 21.81 37.03 -31.62
CA PRO A 133 20.42 36.85 -31.20
C PRO A 133 20.24 37.63 -29.89
N ILE A 134 19.28 38.55 -29.91
CA ILE A 134 18.87 39.30 -28.74
C ILE A 134 17.63 38.57 -28.23
N ASP A 135 17.76 37.84 -27.12
CA ASP A 135 16.60 37.28 -26.44
C ASP A 135 15.86 38.44 -25.79
N THR A 136 14.84 38.95 -26.49
CA THR A 136 14.11 40.14 -26.07
C THR A 136 13.08 39.84 -24.99
N GLU A 137 12.51 38.63 -24.95
CA GLU A 137 11.59 38.19 -23.89
C GLU A 137 11.69 36.68 -23.65
N THR A 138 12.46 36.29 -22.64
CA THR A 138 12.32 34.97 -22.02
C THR A 138 11.20 35.04 -21.00
N ARG A 139 9.98 34.66 -21.40
CA ARG A 139 8.80 34.57 -20.53
C ARG A 139 8.96 33.41 -19.53
N ASP A 140 9.96 33.49 -18.66
CA ASP A 140 10.35 32.49 -17.65
C ASP A 140 10.64 31.07 -18.19
N ALA A 141 10.84 30.92 -19.50
CA ALA A 141 11.15 29.62 -20.12
C ALA A 141 12.59 29.13 -19.90
N ALA A 142 13.49 30.02 -19.45
CA ALA A 142 14.87 29.69 -19.12
C ALA A 142 15.18 30.18 -17.70
N SER A 143 14.80 29.38 -16.72
CA SER A 143 15.33 29.47 -15.36
C SER A 143 16.05 28.16 -15.06
N VAL A 144 17.34 28.09 -15.43
CA VAL A 144 18.40 27.32 -14.77
C VAL A 144 19.72 28.05 -14.99
#